data_AF-A0A4R1ATT9-F1
#
_entry.id   AF-A0A4R1ATT9-F1
#
_cell.length_a   1.000
_cell.length_b   1.000
_cell.length_c   1.000
_cell.angle_alpha   90.00
_cell.angle_beta   90.00
_cell.angle_gamma   90.00
#
_symmetry.space_group_name_H-M   'P 1'
#
loop_
_entity.id
_entity.type
_entity.pdbx_description
1 polymer ?
#
loop_
_entity_poly.entity_id
_entity_poly.type
_entity_poly.pdbx_seq_one_letter_code
_entity_poly.pdbx_strand_id
1 'polypeptide(L)'
;MNGGGAQMSDENNMNDYHLLFNNNNDDDDCHCHDHPLILTKVPVVLAEVDVQIHLDALIKFPAPVLEIKDIKKSIKLTQCRLLLPTKKLFVKGFVRKNIQYASPCKNNIDYRKKSISSNLLSLTVDIPFQSVTEIKDFLAKPDIPLVNMRNEFDFLVSKHLPNGCQKNKELQTTDLSQFHQESTQFYNELPYCELISSNIIEWDEAIDRCPLPYHLGEGTFTKMEEKMVVDLIIKVLQKQQVQIFHSKAHEDKHDCDY
;
A
#
# COMPACT_ATOMS: atom_id res chain seq x y z
N MET A 1 -19.54 -40.45 -53.60
CA MET A 1 -20.62 -40.31 -52.60
C MET A 1 -20.11 -39.41 -51.50
N ASN A 2 -20.80 -38.29 -51.32
CA ASN A 2 -20.80 -37.32 -50.21
C ASN A 2 -19.44 -36.65 -49.89
N GLY A 3 -19.25 -35.34 -50.06
CA GLY A 3 -20.08 -34.22 -49.55
C GLY A 3 -19.66 -34.01 -48.10
N GLY A 4 -18.89 -32.98 -47.72
CA GLY A 4 -19.14 -31.54 -47.87
C GLY A 4 -19.26 -30.99 -46.43
N GLY A 5 -18.56 -29.90 -46.09
CA GLY A 5 -18.71 -29.26 -44.78
C GLY A 5 -17.50 -28.44 -44.34
N ALA A 6 -17.61 -27.13 -44.50
CA ALA A 6 -16.73 -26.12 -43.94
C ALA A 6 -17.05 -25.88 -42.44
N GLN A 7 -16.03 -25.49 -41.66
CA GLN A 7 -16.15 -24.80 -40.37
C GLN A 7 -14.77 -24.15 -40.13
N MET A 8 -14.55 -22.88 -40.47
CA MET A 8 -15.04 -21.63 -39.85
C MET A 8 -14.36 -21.36 -38.50
N SER A 9 -13.57 -20.28 -38.54
CA SER A 9 -12.76 -19.59 -37.55
C SER A 9 -13.24 -19.62 -36.10
N ASP A 10 -12.30 -19.92 -35.21
CA ASP A 10 -12.38 -19.59 -33.79
C ASP A 10 -12.30 -18.06 -33.62
N GLU A 11 -13.44 -17.44 -33.33
CA GLU A 11 -13.53 -16.05 -32.90
C GLU A 11 -13.02 -15.90 -31.46
N ASN A 12 -12.07 -14.99 -31.30
CA ASN A 12 -11.54 -14.55 -30.01
C ASN A 12 -12.68 -14.01 -29.14
N ASN A 13 -12.91 -14.70 -28.02
CA ASN A 13 -13.88 -14.33 -27.01
C ASN A 13 -13.44 -13.08 -26.25
N MET A 14 -13.68 -11.90 -26.83
CA MET A 14 -13.64 -10.62 -26.16
C MET A 14 -15.00 -10.43 -25.49
N ASN A 15 -15.15 -10.98 -24.27
CA ASN A 15 -16.37 -10.88 -23.49
C ASN A 15 -16.72 -9.40 -23.23
N ASP A 16 -17.79 -8.98 -23.91
CA ASP A 16 -18.77 -7.95 -23.61
C ASP A 16 -18.66 -7.29 -22.22
N TYR A 17 -18.32 -6.00 -22.22
CA TYR A 17 -18.73 -5.04 -21.18
C TYR A 17 -19.82 -4.09 -21.70
N HIS A 18 -20.57 -4.49 -22.72
CA HIS A 18 -21.86 -3.89 -23.03
C HIS A 18 -22.95 -4.73 -22.36
N LEU A 19 -23.56 -4.17 -21.31
CA LEU A 19 -24.79 -4.70 -20.73
C LEU A 19 -25.86 -4.77 -21.83
N LEU A 20 -26.10 -5.96 -22.36
CA LEU A 20 -27.17 -6.23 -23.32
C LEU A 20 -28.51 -6.23 -22.57
N PHE A 21 -29.37 -5.27 -22.93
CA PHE A 21 -30.78 -5.29 -22.56
C PHE A 21 -31.53 -6.27 -23.47
N ASN A 22 -31.91 -7.42 -22.92
CA ASN A 22 -32.94 -8.28 -23.51
C ASN A 22 -34.32 -7.74 -23.10
N ASN A 23 -34.92 -6.91 -23.95
CA ASN A 23 -36.34 -6.61 -23.88
C ASN A 23 -37.08 -7.54 -24.83
N ASN A 24 -37.61 -8.64 -24.29
CA ASN A 24 -38.72 -9.39 -24.89
C ASN A 24 -39.59 -9.88 -23.74
N ASN A 25 -40.72 -9.21 -23.52
CA ASN A 25 -42.02 -9.83 -23.29
C ASN A 25 -43.08 -8.72 -23.19
N ASP A 26 -44.10 -8.89 -24.00
CA ASP A 26 -45.32 -8.09 -24.07
C ASP A 26 -46.12 -8.14 -22.76
N ASP A 27 -46.83 -7.04 -22.51
CA ASP A 27 -48.03 -6.90 -21.68
C ASP A 27 -47.98 -7.39 -20.22
N ASP A 28 -47.63 -6.48 -19.29
CA ASP A 28 -48.52 -6.17 -18.16
C ASP A 28 -48.12 -4.86 -17.48
N ASP A 29 -49.12 -4.01 -17.27
CA ASP A 29 -49.07 -2.63 -16.79
C ASP A 29 -48.57 -2.59 -15.33
N CYS A 30 -47.25 -2.56 -15.15
CA CYS A 30 -46.62 -2.30 -13.86
C CYS A 30 -45.68 -1.10 -13.99
N HIS A 31 -46.15 0.05 -13.52
CA HIS A 31 -45.29 1.20 -13.22
C HIS A 31 -44.35 0.86 -12.07
N CYS A 32 -43.31 0.06 -12.35
CA CYS A 32 -42.14 0.00 -11.51
C CYS A 32 -41.41 1.34 -11.70
N HIS A 33 -41.40 2.15 -10.64
CA HIS A 33 -40.65 3.39 -10.63
C HIS A 33 -39.17 3.10 -10.93
N ASP A 34 -38.72 3.47 -12.12
CA ASP A 34 -37.31 3.54 -12.48
C ASP A 34 -36.59 4.45 -11.48
N HIS A 35 -36.00 3.83 -10.47
CA HIS A 35 -35.19 4.55 -9.51
C HIS A 35 -33.84 4.84 -10.18
N PRO A 36 -33.37 6.10 -10.19
CA PRO A 36 -32.14 6.45 -10.87
C PRO A 36 -30.97 5.70 -10.22
N LEU A 37 -30.28 4.89 -11.03
CA LEU A 37 -29.04 4.24 -10.64
C LEU A 37 -27.96 5.31 -10.42
N ILE A 38 -27.48 5.44 -9.19
CA ILE A 38 -26.37 6.35 -8.89
C ILE A 38 -25.08 5.54 -8.85
N LEU A 39 -24.20 5.82 -9.80
CA LEU A 39 -22.81 5.34 -9.79
C LEU A 39 -21.95 6.33 -9.02
N THR A 40 -21.32 5.87 -7.95
CA THR A 40 -20.43 6.69 -7.15
C THR A 40 -19.11 5.97 -6.87
N LYS A 41 -18.08 6.75 -6.56
CA LYS A 41 -16.76 6.22 -6.22
C LYS A 41 -16.52 6.44 -4.73
N VAL A 42 -16.38 5.34 -3.98
CA VAL A 42 -16.23 5.37 -2.53
C VAL A 42 -14.95 4.67 -2.09
N PRO A 43 -14.31 5.11 -0.99
CA PRO A 43 -13.20 4.38 -0.41
C PRO A 43 -13.72 3.11 0.26
N VAL A 44 -13.38 1.95 -0.31
CA VAL A 44 -13.70 0.64 0.26
C VAL A 44 -12.52 0.15 1.07
N VAL A 45 -12.80 -0.33 2.29
CA VAL A 45 -11.80 -0.95 3.15
C VAL A 45 -11.53 -2.36 2.64
N LEU A 46 -10.31 -2.57 2.13
CA LEU A 46 -9.87 -3.86 1.64
C LEU A 46 -9.48 -4.79 2.79
N ALA A 47 -8.76 -4.26 3.79
CA ALA A 47 -8.33 -5.01 4.97
C ALA A 47 -7.92 -4.06 6.11
N GLU A 48 -7.99 -4.55 7.34
CA GLU A 48 -7.28 -3.99 8.50
C GLU A 48 -6.21 -5.01 8.91
N VAL A 49 -4.96 -4.57 8.97
CA VAL A 49 -3.79 -5.44 9.09
C VAL A 49 -2.99 -5.07 10.32
N ASP A 50 -2.75 -6.06 11.18
CA ASP A 50 -1.81 -5.97 12.29
C ASP A 50 -0.39 -6.28 11.78
N VAL A 51 0.51 -5.31 11.92
CA VAL A 51 1.91 -5.43 11.52
C VAL A 51 2.80 -5.28 12.75
N GLN A 52 3.43 -6.37 13.16
CA GLN A 52 4.42 -6.38 14.23
C GLN A 52 5.83 -6.27 13.64
N ILE A 53 6.65 -5.41 14.24
CA ILE A 53 8.02 -5.11 13.80
C ILE A 53 8.95 -5.18 15.00
N HIS A 54 10.02 -5.95 14.89
CA HIS A 54 11.04 -6.08 15.94
C HIS A 54 12.27 -5.26 15.55
N LEU A 55 12.78 -4.46 16.48
CA LEU A 55 13.87 -3.51 16.23
C LEU A 55 14.89 -3.57 17.36
N ASP A 56 16.17 -3.55 16.99
CA ASP A 56 17.31 -3.34 17.87
C ASP A 56 18.00 -2.03 17.46
N ALA A 57 18.29 -1.17 18.44
CA ALA A 57 18.93 0.11 18.20
C ALA A 57 20.05 0.38 19.21
N LEU A 58 21.12 1.03 18.73
CA LEU A 58 22.19 1.55 19.58
C LEU A 58 22.20 3.06 19.50
N ILE A 59 21.81 3.72 20.58
CA ILE A 59 21.74 5.18 20.68
C ILE A 59 23.03 5.70 21.33
N LYS A 60 23.67 6.68 20.67
CA LYS A 60 24.89 7.34 21.17
C LYS A 60 24.56 8.78 21.56
N PHE A 61 24.90 9.13 22.79
CA PHE A 61 24.70 10.47 23.32
C PHE A 61 25.94 11.35 23.09
N PRO A 62 25.77 12.61 22.68
CA PRO A 62 26.90 13.52 22.44
C PRO A 62 27.56 14.01 23.74
N ALA A 63 26.87 13.87 24.87
CA ALA A 63 27.34 14.23 26.21
C ALA A 63 27.03 13.07 27.19
N PRO A 64 27.81 12.91 28.27
CA PRO A 64 27.55 11.89 29.27
C PRO A 64 26.16 12.08 29.89
N VAL A 65 25.43 10.97 30.02
CA VAL A 65 24.07 10.92 30.56
C VAL A 65 24.13 10.41 31.98
N LEU A 66 23.62 11.20 32.94
CA LEU A 66 23.37 10.76 34.31
C LEU A 66 22.06 9.98 34.38
N GLU A 67 21.03 10.55 33.79
CA GLU A 67 19.66 10.07 33.91
C GLU A 67 18.85 10.49 32.69
N ILE A 68 18.01 9.61 32.19
CA ILE A 68 17.00 9.93 31.19
C ILE A 68 15.75 10.42 31.93
N LYS A 69 15.23 11.58 31.53
CA LYS A 69 14.08 12.21 32.17
C LYS A 69 12.77 11.89 31.47
N ASP A 70 12.77 11.94 30.15
CA ASP A 70 11.60 11.64 29.34
C ASP A 70 12.03 11.22 27.92
N ILE A 71 11.23 10.35 27.30
CA ILE A 71 11.42 9.94 25.91
C ILE A 71 10.06 10.02 25.20
N LYS A 72 9.84 11.11 24.46
CA LYS A 72 8.68 11.24 23.58
C LYS A 72 8.93 10.46 22.29
N LYS A 73 7.96 9.66 21.88
CA LYS A 73 8.04 8.79 20.70
C LYS A 73 6.93 9.09 19.72
N SER A 74 7.23 8.95 18.44
CA SER A 74 6.23 9.04 17.37
C SER A 74 6.64 8.16 16.20
N ILE A 75 5.69 7.44 15.62
CA ILE A 75 5.92 6.64 14.42
C ILE A 75 5.56 7.46 13.19
N LYS A 76 6.40 7.40 12.18
CA LYS A 76 6.17 8.05 10.88
C LYS A 76 6.36 7.03 9.77
N LEU A 77 5.30 6.79 9.00
CA LEU A 77 5.37 5.96 7.80
C LEU A 77 5.86 6.81 6.62
N THR A 78 6.88 6.34 5.94
CA THR A 78 7.39 6.91 4.68
C THR A 78 6.87 6.15 3.47
N GLN A 79 6.48 4.89 3.66
CA GLN A 79 5.86 4.06 2.64
C GLN A 79 4.83 3.14 3.28
N CYS A 80 3.61 3.12 2.74
CA CYS A 80 2.66 2.04 2.94
C CYS A 80 1.95 1.78 1.62
N ARG A 81 2.20 0.62 0.99
CA ARG A 81 1.66 0.30 -0.34
C ARG A 81 1.33 -1.17 -0.45
N LEU A 82 0.11 -1.47 -0.90
CA LEU A 82 -0.30 -2.81 -1.30
C LEU A 82 0.13 -3.07 -2.74
N LEU A 83 0.89 -4.14 -2.97
CA LEU A 83 1.32 -4.56 -4.29
C LEU A 83 0.37 -5.62 -4.86
N LEU A 84 -0.42 -5.24 -5.86
CA LEU A 84 -1.29 -6.14 -6.62
C LEU A 84 -0.54 -6.71 -7.84
N PRO A 85 -0.81 -7.96 -8.25
CA PRO A 85 -1.75 -8.92 -7.66
C PRO A 85 -1.16 -9.75 -6.51
N THR A 86 0.06 -9.46 -6.06
CA THR A 86 0.80 -10.29 -5.07
C THR A 86 0.24 -10.27 -3.65
N LYS A 87 -0.67 -9.34 -3.33
CA LYS A 87 -1.29 -9.16 -1.99
C LYS A 87 -0.29 -8.83 -0.87
N LYS A 88 0.90 -8.33 -1.23
CA LYS A 88 1.95 -7.95 -0.28
C LYS A 88 1.86 -6.48 0.07
N LEU A 89 1.71 -6.19 1.35
CA LEU A 89 1.74 -4.86 1.93
C LEU A 89 3.17 -4.51 2.34
N PHE A 90 3.75 -3.50 1.69
CA PHE A 90 5.06 -2.97 2.02
C PHE A 90 4.92 -1.78 2.95
N VAL A 91 5.53 -1.87 4.14
CA VAL A 91 5.51 -0.82 5.16
C VAL A 91 6.95 -0.38 5.43
N LYS A 92 7.23 0.92 5.33
CA LYS A 92 8.49 1.53 5.76
C LYS A 92 8.21 2.79 6.56
N GLY A 93 9.07 3.05 7.52
CA GLY A 93 8.96 4.21 8.37
C GLY A 93 10.12 4.33 9.32
N PHE A 94 9.93 5.12 10.36
CA PHE A 94 10.85 5.23 11.47
C PHE A 94 10.12 5.59 12.76
N VAL A 95 10.69 5.15 13.88
CA VAL A 95 10.35 5.63 15.22
C VAL A 95 11.21 6.85 15.49
N ARG A 96 10.58 8.03 15.55
CA ARG A 96 11.24 9.26 15.99
C ARG A 96 11.18 9.35 17.50
N LYS A 97 12.33 9.37 18.15
CA LYS A 97 12.49 9.57 19.59
C LYS A 97 13.04 10.95 19.86
N ASN A 98 12.42 11.67 20.77
CA ASN A 98 12.95 12.89 21.37
C ASN A 98 13.24 12.60 22.84
N ILE A 99 14.51 12.40 23.13
CA ILE A 99 15.04 11.98 24.42
C ILE A 99 15.49 13.21 25.18
N GLN A 100 14.93 13.46 26.35
CA GLN A 100 15.39 14.46 27.29
C GLN A 100 16.22 13.77 28.38
N TYR A 101 17.43 14.28 28.62
CA TYR A 101 18.37 13.65 29.54
C TYR A 101 19.18 14.68 30.31
N ALA A 102 19.55 14.31 31.54
CA ALA A 102 20.40 15.11 32.40
C ALA A 102 21.87 14.77 32.14
N SER A 103 22.68 15.79 31.90
CA SER A 103 24.14 15.68 31.73
C SER A 103 24.87 16.44 32.82
N PRO A 104 25.97 15.93 33.41
CA PRO A 104 26.72 16.65 34.42
C PRO A 104 27.17 18.04 33.93
N CYS A 105 27.08 19.06 34.78
CA CYS A 105 27.61 20.37 34.43
C CYS A 105 29.12 20.29 34.17
N LYS A 106 29.58 20.87 33.05
CA LYS A 106 31.02 20.98 32.71
C LYS A 106 31.69 21.95 33.68
N ASN A 107 32.11 21.43 34.83
CA ASN A 107 33.14 21.91 35.74
C ASN A 107 33.13 20.92 36.90
N ASN A 108 33.98 19.88 36.81
CA ASN A 108 34.28 18.86 37.82
C ASN A 108 33.12 18.55 38.77
N ILE A 109 32.54 17.34 38.65
CA ILE A 109 31.84 16.73 39.77
C ILE A 109 32.78 16.85 40.97
N ASP A 110 32.52 17.83 41.84
CA ASP A 110 33.34 18.07 43.01
C ASP A 110 32.97 16.94 43.94
N TYR A 111 33.77 15.89 43.88
CA TYR A 111 33.60 14.67 44.66
C TYR A 111 33.54 14.92 46.18
N ARG A 112 33.82 16.15 46.63
CA ARG A 112 33.67 16.60 48.01
C ARG A 112 32.30 17.19 48.34
N LYS A 113 31.47 17.51 47.34
CA LYS A 113 30.12 18.02 47.53
C LYS A 113 29.11 16.88 47.53
N LYS A 114 28.17 16.92 48.47
CA LYS A 114 27.06 15.94 48.57
C LYS A 114 25.99 16.08 47.47
N SER A 115 26.14 17.04 46.55
CA SER A 115 25.14 17.40 45.55
C SER A 115 25.72 17.34 44.14
N ILE A 116 25.01 16.69 43.22
CA ILE A 116 25.33 16.64 41.78
C ILE A 116 24.48 17.68 41.06
N SER A 117 25.09 18.54 40.25
CA SER A 117 24.40 19.49 39.38
C SER A 117 24.44 19.02 37.93
N SER A 118 23.31 19.13 37.24
CA SER A 118 23.16 18.68 35.85
C SER A 118 22.41 19.69 34.99
N ASN A 119 22.70 19.66 33.68
CA ASN A 119 21.99 20.39 32.65
C ASN A 119 21.02 19.44 31.93
N LEU A 120 19.83 19.93 31.60
CA LEU A 120 18.88 19.19 30.77
C LEU A 120 19.21 19.40 29.30
N LEU A 121 19.45 18.31 28.57
CA LEU A 121 19.71 18.29 27.14
C LEU A 121 18.63 17.47 26.42
N SER A 122 18.49 17.70 25.12
CA SER A 122 17.59 16.94 24.24
C SER A 122 18.37 16.33 23.08
N LEU A 123 18.04 15.09 22.73
CA LEU A 123 18.56 14.35 21.58
C LEU A 123 17.38 13.80 20.79
N THR A 124 17.30 14.12 19.49
CA THR A 124 16.32 13.53 18.58
C THR A 124 16.98 12.50 17.68
N VAL A 125 16.46 11.28 17.65
CA VAL A 125 16.96 10.16 16.84
C VAL A 125 15.80 9.54 16.07
N ASP A 126 16.07 9.17 14.82
CA ASP A 126 15.13 8.42 13.97
C ASP A 126 15.64 6.99 13.81
N ILE A 127 14.85 6.02 14.25
CA ILE A 127 15.18 4.59 14.15
C ILE A 127 14.35 3.99 13.00
N PRO A 128 14.95 3.69 11.84
CA PRO A 128 14.22 3.24 10.66
C PRO A 128 13.74 1.80 10.80
N PHE A 129 12.62 1.49 10.15
CA PHE A 129 12.09 0.14 10.05
C PHE A 129 11.49 -0.13 8.66
N GLN A 130 11.46 -1.41 8.31
CA GLN A 130 10.82 -1.92 7.11
C GLN A 130 10.19 -3.28 7.41
N SER A 131 8.97 -3.49 6.92
CA SER A 131 8.26 -4.76 7.02
C SER A 131 7.48 -5.05 5.74
N VAL A 132 7.24 -6.33 5.48
CA VAL A 132 6.39 -6.82 4.40
C VAL A 132 5.44 -7.86 4.98
N THR A 133 4.14 -7.61 4.83
CA THR A 133 3.09 -8.49 5.34
C THR A 133 2.20 -8.91 4.18
N GLU A 134 1.88 -10.20 4.09
CA GLU A 134 0.92 -10.71 3.12
C GLU A 134 -0.50 -10.62 3.69
N ILE A 135 -1.43 -10.05 2.91
CA ILE A 135 -2.84 -10.00 3.26
C ILE A 135 -3.50 -11.28 2.73
N LYS A 136 -3.81 -12.19 3.65
CA LYS A 136 -4.44 -13.48 3.33
C LYS A 136 -5.93 -13.31 3.03
N ASP A 137 -6.62 -12.66 3.95
CA ASP A 137 -8.07 -12.49 3.94
C ASP A 137 -8.42 -11.02 3.75
N PHE A 138 -9.20 -10.74 2.70
CA PHE A 138 -9.68 -9.41 2.39
C PHE A 138 -11.14 -9.28 2.84
N LEU A 139 -11.48 -8.15 3.48
CA LEU A 139 -12.85 -7.79 3.82
C LEU A 139 -13.67 -7.51 2.55
N ALA A 140 -13.05 -6.82 1.59
CA ALA A 140 -13.58 -6.59 0.25
C ALA A 140 -12.50 -6.90 -0.78
N LYS A 141 -12.88 -7.54 -1.89
CA LYS A 141 -11.91 -7.91 -2.93
C LYS A 141 -11.32 -6.65 -3.58
N PRO A 142 -9.99 -6.60 -3.77
CA PRO A 142 -9.37 -5.49 -4.48
C PRO A 142 -9.72 -5.51 -5.97
N ASP A 143 -9.90 -4.33 -6.55
CA ASP A 143 -9.98 -4.17 -8.01
C ASP A 143 -8.58 -4.44 -8.57
N ILE A 144 -8.50 -5.43 -9.46
CA ILE A 144 -7.25 -5.83 -10.09
C ILE A 144 -6.91 -4.81 -11.20
N PRO A 145 -5.66 -4.31 -11.26
CA PRO A 145 -5.25 -3.39 -12.31
C PRO A 145 -5.44 -3.98 -13.71
N LEU A 146 -6.01 -3.19 -14.61
CA LEU A 146 -6.08 -3.52 -16.02
C LEU A 146 -4.69 -3.44 -16.65
N VAL A 147 -4.38 -4.39 -17.54
CA VAL A 147 -3.06 -4.52 -18.15
C VAL A 147 -3.03 -3.74 -19.47
N ASN A 148 -1.96 -2.98 -19.69
CA ASN A 148 -1.75 -2.31 -20.96
C ASN A 148 -1.44 -3.33 -22.05
N MET A 149 -1.98 -3.11 -23.25
CA MET A 149 -1.79 -4.00 -24.39
C MET A 149 -1.10 -3.24 -25.51
N ARG A 150 -0.13 -3.91 -26.15
CA ARG A 150 0.52 -3.47 -27.38
C ARG A 150 0.45 -4.62 -28.34
N ASN A 151 -0.40 -4.47 -29.35
CA ASN A 151 -0.60 -5.47 -30.38
C ASN A 151 0.05 -4.95 -31.66
N GLU A 152 0.99 -5.70 -32.19
CA GLU A 152 1.65 -5.41 -33.46
C GLU A 152 1.03 -6.30 -34.53
N PHE A 153 0.82 -5.74 -35.71
CA PHE A 153 0.30 -6.50 -36.85
C PHE A 153 1.00 -6.06 -38.12
N ASP A 154 1.19 -7.02 -39.02
CA ASP A 154 1.87 -6.80 -40.29
C ASP A 154 0.93 -7.14 -41.44
N PHE A 155 1.09 -6.41 -42.55
CA PHE A 155 0.48 -6.79 -43.82
C PHE A 155 1.47 -7.57 -44.68
N LEU A 156 0.94 -8.54 -45.40
CA LEU A 156 1.70 -9.29 -46.38
C LEU A 156 2.04 -8.41 -47.58
N VAL A 157 3.32 -8.34 -47.96
CA VAL A 157 3.79 -7.60 -49.13
C VAL A 157 4.54 -8.54 -50.08
N SER A 158 4.14 -8.54 -51.35
CA SER A 158 4.90 -9.18 -52.43
C SER A 158 6.10 -8.32 -52.82
N LYS A 159 7.32 -8.86 -52.73
CA LYS A 159 8.53 -8.24 -53.32
C LYS A 159 9.11 -9.12 -54.42
N HIS A 160 9.54 -8.51 -55.52
CA HIS A 160 10.27 -9.24 -56.57
C HIS A 160 11.66 -9.62 -56.06
N LEU A 161 12.06 -10.90 -56.27
CA LEU A 161 13.40 -11.35 -55.90
C LEU A 161 14.47 -10.59 -56.71
N PRO A 162 15.63 -10.27 -56.09
CA PRO A 162 16.77 -9.71 -56.81
C PRO A 162 17.18 -10.61 -58.00
N ASN A 163 17.51 -9.97 -59.13
CA ASN A 163 17.82 -10.63 -60.39
C ASN A 163 18.88 -11.73 -60.23
N GLY A 164 18.44 -12.99 -60.37
CA GLY A 164 19.26 -14.19 -60.22
C GLY A 164 18.44 -15.45 -59.93
N CYS A 165 17.27 -15.29 -59.30
CA CYS A 165 16.26 -16.35 -59.20
C CYS A 165 15.25 -16.26 -60.35
N GLN A 166 14.80 -17.42 -60.85
CA GLN A 166 13.89 -17.58 -61.99
C GLN A 166 12.77 -16.51 -62.05
N LYS A 167 12.54 -15.97 -63.26
CA LYS A 167 11.38 -15.14 -63.58
C LYS A 167 10.12 -15.88 -63.10
N ASN A 168 9.30 -15.22 -62.29
CA ASN A 168 8.03 -15.69 -61.70
C ASN A 168 8.10 -16.24 -60.25
N LYS A 169 9.06 -15.83 -59.42
CA LYS A 169 8.99 -16.04 -57.97
C LYS A 169 8.85 -14.72 -57.24
N GLU A 170 7.71 -14.52 -56.57
CA GLU A 170 7.49 -13.42 -55.63
C GLU A 170 7.87 -13.88 -54.23
N LEU A 171 8.60 -13.04 -53.48
CA LEU A 171 8.84 -13.25 -52.06
C LEU A 171 7.69 -12.60 -51.29
N GLN A 172 6.87 -13.43 -50.66
CA GLN A 172 5.84 -12.99 -49.73
C GLN A 172 6.53 -12.71 -48.38
N THR A 173 6.61 -11.46 -47.98
CA THR A 173 7.30 -11.06 -46.74
C THR A 173 6.59 -9.89 -46.07
N THR A 174 6.89 -9.65 -44.80
CA THR A 174 6.46 -8.45 -44.09
C THR A 174 7.43 -7.32 -44.42
N ASP A 175 6.90 -6.12 -44.65
CA ASP A 175 7.73 -4.97 -45.01
C ASP A 175 8.35 -4.32 -43.77
N LEU A 176 9.64 -4.53 -43.54
CA LEU A 176 10.37 -3.94 -42.40
C LEU A 176 10.36 -2.39 -42.36
N SER A 177 9.97 -1.72 -43.46
CA SER A 177 9.75 -0.26 -43.47
C SER A 177 8.35 0.19 -43.05
N GLN A 178 7.41 -0.72 -42.86
CA GLN A 178 6.06 -0.45 -42.39
C GLN A 178 5.84 -1.10 -41.03
N PHE A 179 5.31 -0.34 -40.09
CA PHE A 179 5.10 -0.80 -38.72
C PHE A 179 3.70 -0.39 -38.28
N HIS A 180 2.84 -1.37 -37.99
CA HIS A 180 1.48 -1.13 -37.54
C HIS A 180 1.31 -1.66 -36.13
N GLN A 181 0.69 -0.84 -35.29
CA GLN A 181 0.54 -1.12 -33.89
C GLN A 181 -0.75 -0.51 -33.37
N GLU A 182 -1.44 -1.29 -32.56
CA GLU A 182 -2.52 -0.83 -31.68
C GLU A 182 -2.01 -0.83 -30.24
N SER A 183 -2.26 0.26 -29.51
CA SER A 183 -1.87 0.38 -28.11
C SER A 183 -3.03 0.85 -27.24
N THR A 184 -3.30 0.10 -26.18
CA THR A 184 -4.32 0.44 -25.17
C THR A 184 -3.64 0.63 -23.82
N GLN A 185 -3.91 1.78 -23.19
CA GLN A 185 -3.34 2.15 -21.90
C GLN A 185 -4.43 2.42 -20.87
N PHE A 186 -4.30 1.82 -19.69
CA PHE A 186 -5.19 2.01 -18.56
C PHE A 186 -4.48 2.78 -17.44
N TYR A 187 -5.19 3.72 -16.83
CA TYR A 187 -4.69 4.54 -15.72
C TYR A 187 -5.31 4.05 -14.41
N ASN A 188 -4.77 2.95 -13.88
CA ASN A 188 -5.26 2.32 -12.67
C ASN A 188 -4.97 3.17 -11.42
N GLU A 189 -5.94 3.29 -10.52
CA GLU A 189 -5.73 3.92 -9.22
C GLU A 189 -5.10 2.95 -8.22
N LEU A 190 -4.13 3.45 -7.46
CA LEU A 190 -3.45 2.65 -6.44
C LEU A 190 -4.26 2.59 -5.14
N PRO A 191 -4.31 1.43 -4.47
CA PRO A 191 -4.71 1.37 -3.08
C PRO A 191 -3.81 2.25 -2.22
N TYR A 192 -4.38 2.80 -1.15
CA TYR A 192 -3.66 3.61 -0.17
C TYR A 192 -3.88 3.08 1.24
N CYS A 193 -3.03 3.49 2.17
CA CYS A 193 -3.12 3.05 3.56
C CYS A 193 -3.37 4.23 4.50
N GLU A 194 -3.98 3.93 5.62
CA GLU A 194 -4.10 4.81 6.79
C GLU A 194 -3.55 4.09 8.02
N LEU A 195 -2.69 4.77 8.78
CA LEU A 195 -2.24 4.27 10.07
C LEU A 195 -3.32 4.59 11.12
N ILE A 196 -3.93 3.56 11.70
CA ILE A 196 -5.03 3.70 12.66
C ILE A 196 -4.48 3.83 14.08
N SER A 197 -3.55 2.94 14.45
CA SER A 197 -2.92 2.97 15.75
C SER A 197 -1.50 2.42 15.69
N SER A 198 -0.71 2.79 16.69
CA SER A 198 0.63 2.28 16.89
C SER A 198 0.90 2.09 18.37
N ASN A 199 1.44 0.93 18.73
CA ASN A 199 1.88 0.60 20.07
C ASN A 199 3.38 0.27 20.05
N ILE A 200 4.11 0.69 21.08
CA ILE A 200 5.55 0.44 21.20
C ILE A 200 5.80 -0.16 22.57
N ILE A 201 6.41 -1.33 22.61
CA ILE A 201 6.90 -1.98 23.82
C ILE A 201 8.42 -2.03 23.69
N GLU A 202 9.14 -1.55 24.70
CA GLU A 202 10.59 -1.42 24.61
C GLU A 202 11.30 -1.80 25.91
N TRP A 203 12.60 -2.06 25.76
CA TRP A 203 13.54 -2.28 26.83
C TRP A 203 14.84 -1.56 26.51
N ASP A 204 15.31 -0.74 27.45
CA ASP A 204 16.49 0.11 27.31
C ASP A 204 17.57 -0.29 28.34
N GLU A 205 18.82 -0.45 27.90
CA GLU A 205 19.97 -0.75 28.75
C GLU A 205 21.15 0.20 28.47
N ALA A 206 21.70 0.79 29.54
CA ALA A 206 22.92 1.57 29.46
C ALA A 206 24.16 0.65 29.50
N ILE A 207 24.80 0.45 28.35
CA ILE A 207 25.86 -0.57 28.19
C ILE A 207 27.25 -0.13 28.69
N ASP A 208 27.50 1.18 28.82
CA ASP A 208 28.80 1.74 29.21
C ASP A 208 28.71 2.62 30.46
N ARG A 209 27.80 2.26 31.38
CA ARG A 209 27.60 3.00 32.62
C ARG A 209 28.83 2.90 33.53
N CYS A 210 29.49 4.03 33.76
CA CYS A 210 30.60 4.18 34.70
C CYS A 210 30.11 4.88 35.98
N PRO A 211 30.32 4.29 37.17
CA PRO A 211 29.88 4.89 38.42
C PRO A 211 30.68 6.17 38.74
N LEU A 212 30.05 7.11 39.43
CA LEU A 212 30.72 8.31 39.92
C LEU A 212 31.41 8.03 41.27
N PRO A 213 32.67 8.46 41.44
CA PRO A 213 33.34 8.41 42.74
C PRO A 213 32.50 9.11 43.82
N TYR A 214 32.40 8.50 45.00
CA TYR A 214 31.77 9.05 46.22
C TYR A 214 30.24 9.26 46.18
N HIS A 215 29.57 8.93 45.07
CA HIS A 215 28.11 8.97 44.95
C HIS A 215 27.57 7.57 44.66
N LEU A 216 27.08 6.88 45.70
CA LEU A 216 26.54 5.52 45.61
C LEU A 216 25.33 5.48 44.66
N GLY A 217 25.37 4.62 43.64
CA GLY A 217 24.29 4.42 42.67
C GLY A 217 24.28 5.38 41.48
N GLU A 218 25.06 6.46 41.57
CA GLU A 218 25.19 7.45 40.50
C GLU A 218 26.26 7.02 39.50
N GLY A 219 26.02 7.30 38.22
CA GLY A 219 26.93 6.93 37.15
C GLY A 219 26.54 7.59 35.84
N THR A 220 27.50 7.70 34.94
CA THR A 220 27.28 8.26 33.61
C THR A 220 27.47 7.22 32.53
N PHE A 221 26.68 7.28 31.47
CA PHE A 221 26.84 6.46 30.27
C PHE A 221 26.80 7.34 29.02
N THR A 222 27.26 6.81 27.89
CA THR A 222 27.18 7.49 26.59
C THR A 222 26.48 6.66 25.52
N LYS A 223 26.24 5.38 25.79
CA LYS A 223 25.60 4.44 24.87
C LYS A 223 24.46 3.71 25.56
N MET A 224 23.35 3.59 24.85
CA MET A 224 22.19 2.83 25.26
C MET A 224 21.82 1.84 24.17
N GLU A 225 21.74 0.56 24.52
CA GLU A 225 21.15 -0.48 23.68
C GLU A 225 19.65 -0.51 23.96
N GLU A 226 18.87 -0.63 22.90
CA GLU A 226 17.42 -0.62 22.97
C GLU A 226 16.88 -1.78 22.13
N LYS A 227 15.90 -2.49 22.69
CA LYS A 227 15.11 -3.50 21.99
C LYS A 227 13.66 -3.09 22.04
N MET A 228 12.99 -3.04 20.90
CA MET A 228 11.58 -2.66 20.85
C MET A 228 10.76 -3.50 19.87
N VAL A 229 9.51 -3.72 20.25
CA VAL A 229 8.45 -4.29 19.42
C VAL A 229 7.45 -3.17 19.12
N VAL A 230 7.23 -2.96 17.83
CA VAL A 230 6.28 -1.96 17.31
C VAL A 230 5.11 -2.71 16.67
N ASP A 231 3.92 -2.53 17.24
CA ASP A 231 2.68 -3.05 16.67
C ASP A 231 1.93 -1.91 15.98
N LEU A 232 1.59 -2.09 14.70
CA LEU A 232 0.85 -1.13 13.90
C LEU A 232 -0.47 -1.73 13.44
N ILE A 233 -1.56 -0.97 13.57
CA ILE A 233 -2.84 -1.30 12.92
C ILE A 233 -2.96 -0.41 11.68
N ILE A 234 -2.93 -1.03 10.51
CA ILE A 234 -2.98 -0.34 9.22
C ILE A 234 -4.27 -0.71 8.50
N LYS A 235 -5.02 0.31 8.10
CA LYS A 235 -6.19 0.17 7.25
C LYS A 235 -5.77 0.34 5.80
N VAL A 236 -6.12 -0.61 4.94
CA VAL A 236 -5.86 -0.58 3.51
C VAL A 236 -7.16 -0.27 2.78
N LEU A 237 -7.15 0.77 1.95
CA LEU A 237 -8.34 1.23 1.23
C LEU A 237 -8.07 1.31 -0.28
N GLN A 238 -9.13 1.16 -1.06
CA GLN A 238 -9.13 1.40 -2.50
C GLN A 238 -10.41 2.12 -2.89
N LYS A 239 -10.31 3.09 -3.79
CA LYS A 239 -11.49 3.78 -4.32
C LYS A 239 -12.13 2.89 -5.39
N GLN A 240 -13.31 2.35 -5.10
CA GLN A 240 -14.06 1.47 -6.00
C GLN A 240 -15.36 2.15 -6.46
N GLN A 241 -15.81 1.81 -7.66
CA GLN A 241 -17.13 2.23 -8.15
C GLN A 241 -18.21 1.31 -7.59
N VAL A 242 -19.24 1.89 -6.99
CA VAL A 242 -20.37 1.16 -6.42
C VAL A 242 -21.68 1.72 -6.98
N GLN A 243 -22.66 0.82 -7.11
CA GLN A 243 -24.03 1.14 -7.49
C GLN A 243 -24.88 1.29 -6.23
N ILE A 244 -25.59 2.41 -6.13
CA ILE A 244 -26.52 2.68 -5.03
C ILE A 244 -27.94 2.67 -5.59
N PHE A 245 -28.80 1.86 -4.97
CA PHE A 245 -30.23 1.82 -5.26
C PHE A 245 -30.98 2.66 -4.23
N HIS A 246 -31.86 3.53 -4.70
CA HIS A 246 -32.74 4.31 -3.85
C HIS A 246 -34.05 3.55 -3.64
N SER A 247 -34.29 2.98 -2.45
CA SER A 247 -35.62 2.48 -2.08
C SER A 247 -36.39 3.56 -1.31
N LYS A 248 -37.59 3.93 -1.78
CA LYS A 248 -38.53 4.68 -0.93
C LYS A 248 -39.09 3.70 0.10
N ALA A 249 -39.01 4.06 1.38
CA ALA A 249 -39.82 3.39 2.40
C ALA A 249 -41.30 3.66 2.08
N HIS A 250 -42.09 2.61 1.91
CA HIS A 250 -43.54 2.73 1.84
C HIS A 250 -44.01 3.21 3.22
N GLU A 251 -44.54 4.44 3.30
CA GLU A 251 -45.36 4.85 4.44
C GLU A 251 -46.72 4.15 4.29
N ASP A 252 -46.89 3.02 4.97
CA ASP A 252 -48.20 2.39 5.12
C ASP A 252 -49.08 3.29 6.00
N LYS A 253 -49.80 4.23 5.37
CA LYS A 253 -50.97 4.86 5.99
C LYS A 253 -52.09 3.83 6.05
N HIS A 254 -52.17 3.13 7.17
CA HIS A 254 -53.42 2.52 7.61
C HIS A 254 -54.39 3.64 8.03
N ASP A 255 -55.17 4.17 7.09
CA ASP A 255 -56.44 4.82 7.41
C ASP A 255 -57.44 3.71 7.74
N CYS A 256 -57.58 3.42 9.03
CA CYS A 256 -58.70 2.64 9.56
C CYS A 256 -59.76 3.65 10.01
N ASP A 257 -60.72 3.92 9.12
CA ASP A 257 -61.97 4.59 9.48
C ASP A 257 -62.70 3.79 10.58
N TYR A 258 -63.08 4.46 11.66
CA TYR A 258 -64.09 4.03 12.64
C TYR A 258 -64.99 5.20 13.02
#